data_AF-A0A350X6J2-F1
#
_entry.id   AF-A0A350X6J2-F1
#
_cell.length_a   1.000
_cell.length_b   1.000
_cell.length_c   1.000
_cell.angle_alpha   90.00
_cell.angle_beta   90.00
_cell.angle_gamma   90.00
#
_symmetry.space_group_name_H-M   'P 1'
#
loop_
_entity.id
_entity.type
_entity.pdbx_description
1 polymer ?
#
loop_
_entity_poly.entity_id
_entity_poly.type
_entity_poly.pdbx_seq_one_letter_code
_entity_poly.pdbx_strand_id
1 'polypeptide(L)' 'MIWEVCIRYANGIERIVRSYQSREIALKYVDAIYKIHGYPLHCAYIVRPKHFVRPANAF' A
#
# COMPACT_ATOMS: atom_id res chain seq x y z
N MET A 1 13.29 -3.23 8.74
CA MET A 1 12.71 -2.16 7.88
C MET A 1 11.20 -2.33 7.91
N ILE A 2 10.44 -1.30 8.28
CA ILE A 2 8.97 -1.42 8.35
C ILE A 2 8.40 -1.24 6.95
N TRP A 3 7.45 -2.08 6.56
CA TRP A 3 6.73 -2.06 5.29
C TRP A 3 5.29 -1.67 5.52
N GLU A 4 4.75 -0.79 4.70
CA GLU A 4 3.38 -0.28 4.81
C GLU A 4 2.59 -0.68 3.57
N VAL A 5 1.43 -1.28 3.81
CA VAL A 5 0.40 -1.51 2.81
C VAL A 5 -0.46 -0.26 2.77
N CYS A 6 -0.46 0.42 1.63
CA CYS A 6 -1.30 1.59 1.38
C CYS A 6 -2.35 1.23 0.34
N ILE A 7 -3.54 1.78 0.50
CA ILE A 7 -4.58 1.78 -0.53
C ILE A 7 -4.56 3.13 -1.23
N ARG A 8 -4.47 3.11 -2.56
CA ARG A 8 -4.55 4.26 -3.43
C ARG A 8 -5.86 4.21 -4.18
N TYR A 9 -6.72 5.18 -3.92
CA TYR A 9 -8.00 5.31 -4.61
C TYR A 9 -7.83 6.09 -5.92
N ALA A 10 -8.73 5.88 -6.87
CA ALA A 10 -8.73 6.59 -8.16
C ALA A 10 -8.85 8.12 -8.03
N ASN A 11 -9.42 8.61 -6.91
CA ASN A 11 -9.50 10.03 -6.58
C ASN A 11 -8.17 10.63 -6.07
N GLY A 12 -7.07 9.86 -6.09
CA GLY A 12 -5.75 10.32 -5.65
C GLY A 12 -5.52 10.25 -4.14
N ILE A 13 -6.51 9.81 -3.36
CA ILE A 13 -6.35 9.63 -1.91
C ILE A 13 -5.55 8.37 -1.65
N GLU A 14 -4.52 8.49 -0.80
CA GLU A 14 -3.73 7.38 -0.31
C GLU A 14 -3.98 7.20 1.19
N ARG A 15 -4.19 5.96 1.63
CA ARG A 15 -4.38 5.64 3.05
C ARG A 15 -3.54 4.44 3.45
N ILE A 16 -2.88 4.53 4.61
CA ILE A 16 -2.16 3.41 5.19
C ILE A 16 -3.18 2.44 5.78
N VAL A 17 -3.15 1.20 5.31
CA VAL A 17 -4.02 0.11 5.78
C VAL A 17 -3.37 -0.60 6.96
N ARG A 18 -2.12 -1.03 6.79
CA ARG A 18 -1.33 -1.71 7.82
C ARG A 18 0.16 -1.58 7.60
N SER A 19 0.91 -1.77 8.67
CA SER A 19 2.37 -1.89 8.65
C SER A 19 2.82 -3.28 9.11
N TYR A 20 3.82 -3.83 8.43
CA TYR A 20 4.44 -5.13 8.68
C TYR A 20 5.95 -4.97 8.82
N GLN A 21 6.60 -5.89 9.54
CA GLN A 21 8.06 -5.91 9.66
C GLN A 21 8.73 -6.60 8.46
N SER A 22 7.98 -7.43 7.72
CA SER A 22 8.49 -8.22 6.58
C SER A 22 7.75 -7.86 5.29
N ARG A 23 8.52 -7.59 4.23
CA ARG A 23 7.99 -7.28 2.89
C ARG A 23 7.08 -8.37 2.36
N GLU A 24 7.50 -9.62 2.54
CA GLU A 24 6.80 -10.80 2.03
C GLU A 24 5.41 -10.94 2.65
N ILE A 25 5.27 -10.64 3.95
CA ILE A 25 3.98 -10.68 4.64
C ILE A 25 3.07 -9.58 4.11
N ALA A 26 3.61 -8.37 3.88
CA ALA A 26 2.84 -7.28 3.30
C ALA A 26 2.35 -7.61 1.88
N LEU A 27 3.19 -8.24 1.04
CA LEU A 27 2.81 -8.67 -0.30
C LEU A 27 1.76 -9.79 -0.28
N LYS A 28 1.93 -10.81 0.58
CA LYS A 28 0.94 -11.88 0.77
C LYS A 28 -0.40 -11.33 1.24
N TYR A 29 -0.40 -10.30 2.08
CA TYR A 29 -1.63 -9.65 2.52
C TYR A 29 -2.36 -8.95 1.37
N VAL A 30 -1.63 -8.23 0.51
CA VAL A 30 -2.19 -7.60 -0.68
C VAL A 30 -2.75 -8.63 -1.67
N ASP A 31 -2.00 -9.71 -1.91
CA ASP A 31 -2.44 -10.82 -2.74
C ASP A 31 -3.73 -11.47 -2.21
N ALA A 32 -3.80 -11.71 -0.89
CA ALA A 32 -4.99 -12.23 -0.24
C ALA A 32 -6.19 -11.28 -0.39
N ILE A 33 -6.00 -9.96 -0.29
CA ILE A 33 -7.07 -8.98 -0.52
C ILE A 33 -7.59 -9.10 -1.95
N TYR A 34 -6.71 -9.11 -2.95
CA TYR A 34 -7.12 -9.24 -4.35
C TYR A 34 -7.79 -10.59 -4.64
N LYS A 35 -7.39 -11.65 -3.94
CA LYS A 35 -8.02 -12.97 -4.07
C LYS A 35 -9.43 -13.02 -3.46
N ILE A 36 -9.66 -12.33 -2.34
CA ILE A 36 -10.95 -12.33 -1.64
C ILE A 36 -11.94 -11.34 -2.27
N HIS A 37 -11.48 -10.14 -2.59
CA HIS A 37 -12.32 -9.04 -3.06
C HIS A 37 -12.30 -8.86 -4.59
N GLY A 38 -11.46 -9.60 -5.30
CA GLY A 38 -11.19 -9.37 -6.71
C GLY A 38 -10.28 -8.16 -6.94
N TYR A 39 -10.14 -7.74 -8.20
CA TYR A 39 -9.35 -6.58 -8.61
C TYR A 39 -10.26 -5.36 -8.80
N PRO A 40 -10.46 -4.51 -7.77
CA PRO A 40 -11.26 -3.31 -7.91
C PRO A 40 -10.58 -2.30 -8.85
N LEU A 41 -11.32 -1.81 -9.84
CA LEU A 41 -10.83 -0.80 -10.79
C LEU A 41 -10.60 0.59 -10.15
N HIS A 42 -11.24 0.85 -9.00
CA HIS A 42 -11.25 2.16 -8.34
C HIS A 42 -10.22 2.29 -7.21
N CYS A 43 -9.51 1.22 -6.86
CA CYS A 43 -8.47 1.27 -5.84
C CYS A 43 -7.35 0.25 -6.10
N ALA A 44 -6.13 0.60 -5.70
CA ALA A 44 -4.96 -0.24 -5.82
C ALA A 44 -4.24 -0.32 -4.47
N TYR A 45 -3.92 -1.54 -4.04
CA TYR A 45 -3.10 -1.78 -2.86
C TYR A 45 -1.63 -1.82 -3.26
N ILE A 46 -0.80 -1.00 -2.59
CA ILE A 46 0.64 -0.86 -2.83
C ILE A 46 1.42 -1.17 -1.56
N VAL A 47 2.58 -1.79 -1.70
CA VAL A 47 3.50 -2.07 -0.59
C VAL A 47 4.71 -1.16 -0.73
N ARG A 48 4.96 -0.31 0.28
CA ARG A 48 6.11 0.59 0.31
C ARG A 48 6.92 0.43 1.60
N PRO A 49 8.24 0.61 1.58
CA PRO A 49 8.98 0.72 2.83
C PRO A 49 8.61 2.03 3.53
N LYS A 50 8.46 2.00 4.86
CA LYS A 50 8.24 3.18 5.73
C LYS A 50 9.42 4.16 5.69
N HIS A 51 10.53 3.78 5.06
CA HIS A 51 11.70 4.62 4.86
C HIS A 51 11.66 5.28 3.48
N PHE A 52 10.73 6.21 3.29
CA PHE A 52 10.96 7.36 2.41
C PHE A 52 9.99 8.44 2.85
N VAL A 53 10.50 9.39 3.64
CA VAL A 53 9.93 10.73 3.72
C VAL A 53 9.87 11.21 2.28
N ARG A 54 8.68 11.19 1.66
CA ARG A 54 8.45 11.97 0.45
C ARG A 54 8.79 13.41 0.84
N PRO A 55 9.78 14.08 0.22
CA PRO A 55 9.90 15.51 0.43
C PRO A 55 8.56 16.10 -0.04
N ALA A 56 7.77 16.57 0.92
CA ALA A 56 6.71 17.50 0.65
C ALA A 56 7.41 18.74 0.08
N ASN A 57 7.04 19.13 -1.14
CA ASN A 57 7.60 20.22 -1.95
C ASN A 57 8.94 19.93 -2.64
N ALA A 58 8.83 19.61 -3.93
CA ALA A 58 9.70 20.19 -4.94
C ALA A 58 8.79 20.62 -6.11
N PHE A 59 8.94 21.88 -6.50
CA PHE A 59 8.18 22.70 -7.46
C PHE A 59 6.96 23.44 -6.90
#